data_AF-A0A7J4S5T7-F1
#
_entry.id   AF-A0A7J4S5T7-F1
#
_cell.length_a   1.000
_cell.length_b   1.000
_cell.length_c   1.000
_cell.angle_alpha   90.00
_cell.angle_beta   90.00
_cell.angle_gamma   90.00
#
_symmetry.space_group_name_H-M   'P 1'
#
loop_
_entity.id
_entity.type
_entity.pdbx_description
1 polymer ?
#
loop_
_entity_poly.entity_id
_entity_poly.type
_entity_poly.pdbx_seq_one_letter_code
_entity_poly.pdbx_strand_id
1 'polypeptide(L)'
;MTPIDPKDFTSRLHEGTAHERRLEWEAAETLYTRLLDDFGPVGAEDWSAHRMRATARLRRANALMELERWDEARGALDGALDDAKASGDGDVLAQALLAAGVYATNRGDMARAEAFLMDALARYHRADDRVSLQGRGWAFLSLASLYGKTGRLDLAFVTFTKAQDVLGAAQDPEGVAAAWEAQAQLRRAIHDEDRWREDLAEAVVFYDRAGMAEKAERLRKLLGRKLV
;
A
#
# COMPACT_ATOMS: atom_id res chain seq x y z
N MET A 1 -23.96 8.04 20.92
CA MET A 1 -23.66 7.40 19.62
C MET A 1 -23.31 5.95 19.91
N THR A 2 -23.89 5.00 19.18
CA THR A 2 -23.62 3.56 19.37
C THR A 2 -22.28 3.23 18.70
N PRO A 3 -21.40 2.43 19.32
CA PRO A 3 -20.16 1.98 18.69
C PRO A 3 -20.43 1.34 17.32
N ILE A 4 -19.57 1.59 16.34
CA ILE A 4 -19.70 0.98 15.01
C ILE A 4 -19.64 -0.55 15.13
N ASP A 5 -20.63 -1.23 14.55
CA ASP A 5 -20.67 -2.69 14.53
C ASP A 5 -19.52 -3.21 13.65
N PRO A 6 -18.67 -4.14 14.14
CA PRO A 6 -17.58 -4.71 13.35
C PRO A 6 -18.00 -5.31 12.00
N LYS A 7 -19.23 -5.84 11.89
CA LYS A 7 -19.73 -6.34 10.61
C LYS A 7 -20.03 -5.22 9.62
N ASP A 8 -20.68 -4.15 10.08
CA ASP A 8 -20.93 -2.95 9.26
C ASP A 8 -19.60 -2.33 8.81
N PHE A 9 -18.65 -2.17 9.74
CA PHE A 9 -17.30 -1.70 9.44
C PHE A 9 -16.64 -2.54 8.34
N THR A 10 -16.69 -3.87 8.48
CA THR A 10 -16.09 -4.80 7.51
C THR A 10 -16.77 -4.65 6.15
N SER A 11 -18.10 -4.57 6.09
CA SER A 11 -18.86 -4.40 4.84
C SER A 11 -18.46 -3.13 4.10
N ARG A 12 -18.41 -2.00 4.82
CA ARG A 12 -18.04 -0.69 4.25
C ARG A 12 -16.59 -0.64 3.83
N LEU A 13 -15.70 -1.28 4.59
CA LEU A 13 -14.30 -1.41 4.19
C LEU A 13 -14.18 -2.15 2.85
N HIS A 14 -14.90 -3.27 2.67
CA HIS A 14 -14.93 -4.02 1.41
C HIS A 14 -15.51 -3.21 0.23
N GLU A 15 -16.53 -2.39 0.47
CA GLU A 15 -17.06 -1.48 -0.55
C GLU A 15 -15.99 -0.45 -0.99
N GLY A 16 -15.30 0.15 -0.01
CA GLY A 16 -14.17 1.04 -0.28
C GLY A 16 -13.04 0.35 -1.07
N THR A 17 -12.67 -0.88 -0.69
CA THR A 17 -11.63 -1.63 -1.42
C THR A 17 -12.05 -1.94 -2.87
N ALA A 18 -13.34 -2.15 -3.10
CA ALA A 18 -13.85 -2.37 -4.45
C ALA A 18 -13.73 -1.12 -5.32
N HIS A 19 -13.96 0.07 -4.76
CA HIS A 19 -13.70 1.35 -5.43
C HIS A 19 -12.21 1.52 -5.75
N GLU A 20 -11.32 1.26 -4.78
CA GLU A 20 -9.86 1.32 -5.00
C GLU A 20 -9.43 0.40 -6.16
N ARG A 21 -9.98 -0.83 -6.23
CA ARG A 21 -9.63 -1.79 -7.28
C ARG A 21 -10.08 -1.36 -8.66
N ARG A 22 -11.15 -0.56 -8.75
CA ARG A 22 -11.61 0.10 -9.99
C ARG A 22 -10.91 1.45 -10.24
N LEU A 23 -9.94 1.83 -9.41
CA LEU A 23 -9.22 3.11 -9.46
C LEU A 23 -10.14 4.33 -9.22
N GLU A 24 -11.27 4.12 -8.53
CA GLU A 24 -12.26 5.15 -8.21
C GLU A 24 -11.88 5.84 -6.88
N TRP A 25 -10.70 6.45 -6.84
CA TRP A 25 -10.08 6.94 -5.60
C TRP A 25 -10.89 8.02 -4.86
N GLU A 26 -11.57 8.91 -5.57
CA GLU A 26 -12.48 9.91 -4.95
C GLU A 26 -13.68 9.25 -4.26
N ALA A 27 -14.24 8.21 -4.87
CA ALA A 27 -15.36 7.47 -4.27
C ALA A 27 -14.91 6.70 -3.03
N ALA A 28 -13.73 6.05 -3.10
CA ALA A 28 -13.11 5.40 -1.95
C ALA A 28 -12.83 6.40 -0.81
N GLU A 29 -12.23 7.56 -1.11
CA GLU A 29 -11.95 8.61 -0.12
C GLU A 29 -13.22 9.12 0.56
N THR A 30 -14.27 9.42 -0.23
CA THR A 30 -15.57 9.85 0.29
C THR A 30 -16.18 8.80 1.23
N LEU A 31 -16.09 7.52 0.85
CA LEU A 31 -16.60 6.42 1.66
C LEU A 31 -15.84 6.29 2.98
N TYR A 32 -14.51 6.35 2.95
CA TYR A 32 -13.70 6.26 4.16
C TYR A 32 -13.88 7.46 5.08
N THR A 33 -14.06 8.66 4.55
CA THR A 33 -14.40 9.84 5.34
C THR A 33 -15.71 9.63 6.10
N ARG A 34 -16.77 9.19 5.42
CA ARG A 34 -18.05 8.87 6.08
C ARG A 34 -17.92 7.76 7.11
N LEU A 35 -17.12 6.72 6.82
CA LEU A 35 -16.85 5.63 7.77
C LEU A 35 -16.17 6.14 9.03
N LEU A 36 -15.24 7.09 8.90
CA LEU A 36 -14.53 7.69 10.02
C LEU A 36 -15.41 8.62 10.85
N ASP A 37 -16.33 9.36 10.22
CA ASP A 37 -17.28 10.24 10.92
C ASP A 37 -18.20 9.44 11.87
N ASP A 38 -18.56 8.21 11.48
CA ASP A 38 -19.45 7.34 12.26
C ASP A 38 -18.81 6.75 13.52
N PHE A 39 -17.47 6.76 13.65
CA PHE A 39 -16.80 6.32 14.88
C PHE A 39 -17.11 7.23 16.09
N GLY A 40 -17.35 8.52 15.85
CA GLY A 40 -17.45 9.51 16.92
C GLY A 40 -16.23 9.52 17.85
N PRO A 41 -16.38 9.98 19.11
CA PRO A 41 -15.34 9.88 20.12
C PRO A 41 -15.06 8.41 20.48
N VAL A 42 -13.80 7.99 20.35
CA VAL A 42 -13.33 6.66 20.77
C VAL A 42 -12.67 6.80 22.13
N GLY A 43 -13.11 6.00 23.10
CA GLY A 43 -12.53 5.99 24.45
C GLY A 43 -11.15 5.36 24.45
N ALA A 44 -10.26 5.81 25.35
CA ALA A 44 -8.87 5.36 25.41
C ALA A 44 -8.70 3.85 25.61
N GLU A 45 -9.69 3.18 26.21
CA GLU A 45 -9.69 1.74 26.48
C GLU A 45 -10.41 0.92 25.39
N ASP A 46 -10.93 1.56 24.34
CA ASP A 46 -11.61 0.85 23.24
C ASP A 46 -10.62 0.44 22.15
N TRP A 47 -9.82 -0.58 22.45
CA TRP A 47 -8.70 -1.01 21.61
C TRP A 47 -9.20 -1.53 20.26
N SER A 48 -10.40 -2.12 20.23
CA SER A 48 -11.05 -2.61 19.02
C SER A 48 -11.47 -1.47 18.10
N ALA A 49 -12.10 -0.41 18.65
CA ALA A 49 -12.45 0.77 17.87
C ALA A 49 -11.21 1.50 17.37
N HIS A 50 -10.16 1.63 18.18
CA HIS A 50 -8.88 2.17 17.74
C HIS A 50 -8.30 1.36 16.57
N ARG A 51 -8.31 0.02 16.65
CA ARG A 51 -7.84 -0.83 15.55
C ARG A 51 -8.61 -0.60 14.26
N MET A 52 -9.95 -0.60 14.32
CA MET A 52 -10.79 -0.39 13.14
C MET A 52 -10.61 1.02 12.56
N ARG A 53 -10.52 2.04 13.42
CA ARG A 53 -10.31 3.43 13.00
C ARG A 53 -8.94 3.64 12.38
N ALA A 54 -7.89 3.02 12.92
CA ALA A 54 -6.57 2.99 12.29
C ALA A 54 -6.66 2.42 10.87
N THR A 55 -7.27 1.25 10.71
CA THR A 55 -7.43 0.62 9.39
C THR A 55 -8.17 1.52 8.39
N ALA A 56 -9.29 2.13 8.78
CA ALA A 56 -10.01 3.05 7.89
C ALA A 56 -9.18 4.30 7.54
N ARG A 57 -8.44 4.86 8.51
CA ARG A 57 -7.52 5.98 8.26
C ARG A 57 -6.39 5.61 7.31
N LEU A 58 -5.84 4.40 7.40
CA LEU A 58 -4.82 3.93 6.45
C LEU A 58 -5.37 3.82 5.03
N ARG A 59 -6.59 3.30 4.86
CA ARG A 59 -7.23 3.24 3.53
C ARG A 59 -7.53 4.62 2.98
N ARG A 60 -8.03 5.53 3.82
CA ARG A 60 -8.23 6.94 3.43
C ARG A 60 -6.90 7.59 3.04
N ALA A 61 -5.84 7.40 3.82
CA ALA A 61 -4.52 7.93 3.52
C ALA A 61 -4.01 7.44 2.16
N ASN A 62 -4.16 6.16 1.85
CA ASN A 62 -3.80 5.60 0.53
C ASN A 62 -4.58 6.27 -0.60
N ALA A 63 -5.91 6.38 -0.47
CA ALA A 63 -6.74 7.06 -1.46
C ALA A 63 -6.31 8.52 -1.66
N LEU A 64 -6.02 9.25 -0.57
CA LEU A 64 -5.53 10.63 -0.62
C LEU A 64 -4.16 10.76 -1.27
N MET A 65 -3.25 9.79 -1.07
CA MET A 65 -1.95 9.76 -1.74
C MET A 65 -2.11 9.54 -3.25
N GLU A 66 -3.00 8.63 -3.67
CA GLU A 66 -3.31 8.42 -5.09
C GLU A 66 -3.97 9.65 -5.75
N LEU A 67 -4.71 10.44 -4.97
CA LEU A 67 -5.27 11.73 -5.38
C LEU A 67 -4.29 12.90 -5.25
N GLU A 68 -3.06 12.66 -4.81
CA GLU A 68 -2.03 13.68 -4.53
C GLU A 68 -2.47 14.77 -3.51
N ARG A 69 -3.45 14.46 -2.66
CA ARG A 69 -3.94 15.32 -1.55
C ARG A 69 -3.03 15.18 -0.32
N TRP A 70 -1.77 15.60 -0.45
CA TRP A 70 -0.68 15.27 0.48
C TRP A 70 -0.86 15.75 1.92
N ASP A 71 -1.44 16.94 2.13
CA ASP A 71 -1.64 17.48 3.49
C ASP A 71 -2.74 16.71 4.23
N GLU A 72 -3.79 16.32 3.53
CA GLU A 72 -4.85 15.50 4.09
C GLU A 72 -4.38 14.06 4.33
N ALA A 73 -3.58 13.51 3.41
CA ALA A 73 -2.96 12.20 3.57
C ALA A 73 -2.08 12.16 4.84
N ARG A 74 -1.33 13.24 5.11
CA ARG A 74 -0.55 13.39 6.34
C ARG A 74 -1.44 13.33 7.58
N GLY A 75 -2.52 14.12 7.61
CA GLY A 75 -3.44 14.13 8.75
C GLY A 75 -4.09 12.77 8.98
N ALA A 76 -4.46 12.06 7.91
CA ALA A 76 -4.98 10.69 8.00
C ALA A 76 -3.94 9.71 8.55
N LEU A 77 -2.68 9.80 8.10
CA LEU A 77 -1.58 8.94 8.56
C LEU A 77 -1.20 9.19 10.02
N ASP A 78 -1.11 10.45 10.44
CA ASP A 78 -0.81 10.80 11.83
C ASP A 78 -1.90 10.21 12.75
N GLY A 79 -3.18 10.38 12.40
CA GLY A 79 -4.28 9.78 13.13
C GLY A 79 -4.31 8.24 13.08
N ALA A 80 -3.86 7.63 11.98
CA ALA A 80 -3.75 6.18 11.86
C ALA A 80 -2.66 5.62 12.78
N LEU A 81 -1.50 6.28 12.85
CA LEU A 81 -0.39 5.89 13.73
C LEU A 81 -0.78 6.00 15.20
N ASP A 82 -1.50 7.06 15.58
CA ASP A 82 -1.95 7.25 16.96
C ASP A 82 -2.97 6.17 17.37
N ASP A 83 -3.94 5.86 16.50
CA ASP A 83 -4.89 4.77 16.75
C ASP A 83 -4.22 3.39 16.75
N ALA A 84 -3.26 3.14 15.86
CA ALA A 84 -2.55 1.88 15.80
C ALA A 84 -1.70 1.63 17.06
N LYS A 85 -1.16 2.69 17.67
CA LYS A 85 -0.50 2.60 18.98
C LYS A 85 -1.52 2.34 20.09
N ALA A 86 -2.63 3.08 20.08
CA ALA A 86 -3.68 2.95 21.10
C ALA A 86 -4.40 1.60 21.09
N SER A 87 -4.47 0.93 19.93
CA SER A 87 -5.04 -0.42 19.83
C SER A 87 -4.17 -1.51 20.44
N GLY A 88 -2.86 -1.26 20.61
CA GLY A 88 -1.89 -2.27 21.02
C GLY A 88 -1.65 -3.37 19.97
N ASP A 89 -2.24 -3.26 18.78
CA ASP A 89 -2.14 -4.25 17.71
C ASP A 89 -0.85 -4.02 16.88
N GLY A 90 0.09 -4.95 17.03
CA GLY A 90 1.39 -4.88 16.36
C GLY A 90 1.32 -4.93 14.83
N ASP A 91 0.32 -5.62 14.27
CA ASP A 91 0.15 -5.76 12.82
C ASP A 91 -0.40 -4.46 12.23
N VAL A 92 -1.39 -3.86 12.88
CA VAL A 92 -1.94 -2.56 12.46
C VAL A 92 -0.89 -1.45 12.59
N LEU A 93 -0.04 -1.50 13.64
CA LEU A 93 1.09 -0.59 13.76
C LEU A 93 2.12 -0.80 12.64
N ALA A 94 2.43 -2.04 12.27
CA ALA A 94 3.33 -2.34 11.15
C ALA A 94 2.77 -1.81 9.82
N GLN A 95 1.46 -1.95 9.58
CA GLN A 95 0.78 -1.37 8.41
C GLN A 95 0.85 0.16 8.40
N ALA A 96 0.66 0.80 9.54
CA ALA A 96 0.75 2.26 9.64
C ALA A 96 2.17 2.78 9.39
N LEU A 97 3.19 2.08 9.91
CA LEU A 97 4.59 2.39 9.63
C LEU A 97 4.94 2.22 8.15
N LEU A 98 4.46 1.14 7.52
CA LEU A 98 4.62 0.93 6.08
C LEU A 98 4.04 2.10 5.28
N ALA A 99 2.80 2.50 5.56
CA ALA A 99 2.15 3.62 4.88
C ALA A 99 2.87 4.96 5.12
N ALA A 100 3.36 5.20 6.34
CA ALA A 100 4.19 6.38 6.66
C ALA A 100 5.51 6.39 5.87
N GLY A 101 6.12 5.22 5.67
CA GLY A 101 7.31 5.06 4.83
C GLY A 101 7.06 5.40 3.36
N VAL A 102 5.93 4.93 2.80
CA VAL A 102 5.50 5.27 1.44
C VAL A 102 5.25 6.77 1.31
N TYR A 103 4.54 7.38 2.26
CA TYR A 103 4.32 8.83 2.29
C TYR A 103 5.65 9.61 2.32
N ALA A 104 6.55 9.27 3.25
CA ALA A 104 7.85 9.92 3.37
C ALA A 104 8.68 9.79 2.07
N THR A 105 8.62 8.62 1.41
CA THR A 105 9.27 8.40 0.10
C THR A 105 8.71 9.34 -0.97
N ASN A 106 7.40 9.55 -1.01
CA ASN A 106 6.76 10.47 -1.95
C ASN A 106 7.01 11.95 -1.62
N ARG A 107 7.25 12.27 -0.35
CA ARG A 107 7.61 13.62 0.08
C ARG A 107 9.11 13.93 0.03
N GLY A 108 9.92 12.95 -0.36
CA GLY A 108 11.37 13.12 -0.50
C GLY A 108 12.17 13.00 0.80
N ASP A 109 11.53 12.64 1.91
CA ASP A 109 12.22 12.38 3.18
C ASP A 109 12.71 10.93 3.23
N MET A 110 13.79 10.68 2.47
CA MET A 110 14.31 9.32 2.25
C MET A 110 14.81 8.66 3.54
N ALA A 111 15.36 9.45 4.47
CA ALA A 111 15.86 8.94 5.74
C ALA A 111 14.72 8.45 6.64
N ARG A 112 13.64 9.24 6.78
CA ARG A 112 12.46 8.78 7.53
C ARG A 112 11.75 7.65 6.84
N ALA A 113 11.68 7.67 5.51
CA ALA A 113 11.09 6.58 4.74
C ALA A 113 11.78 5.25 5.06
N GLU A 114 13.11 5.20 4.98
CA GLU A 114 13.88 3.99 5.26
C GLU A 114 13.67 3.51 6.70
N ALA A 115 13.69 4.43 7.68
CA ALA A 115 13.46 4.11 9.08
C ALA A 115 12.08 3.48 9.32
N PHE A 116 11.02 4.09 8.77
CA PHE A 116 9.66 3.56 8.91
C PHE A 116 9.49 2.20 8.25
N LEU A 117 10.02 2.03 7.04
CA LEU A 117 9.92 0.77 6.29
C LEU A 117 10.68 -0.37 6.96
N MET A 118 11.86 -0.10 7.52
CA MET A 118 12.63 -1.08 8.28
C MET A 118 11.94 -1.45 9.60
N ASP A 119 11.31 -0.49 10.27
CA ASP A 119 10.56 -0.74 11.51
C ASP A 119 9.29 -1.57 11.28
N ALA A 120 8.60 -1.34 10.15
CA ALA A 120 7.49 -2.17 9.67
C ALA A 120 7.96 -3.59 9.36
N LEU A 121 9.04 -3.73 8.59
CA LEU A 121 9.60 -5.04 8.21
C LEU A 121 10.01 -5.87 9.43
N ALA A 122 10.63 -5.25 10.43
CA ALA A 122 11.02 -5.91 11.68
C ALA A 122 9.82 -6.44 12.48
N ARG A 123 8.66 -5.78 12.39
CA ARG A 123 7.42 -6.26 13.03
C ARG A 123 6.85 -7.47 12.32
N TYR A 124 6.74 -7.44 11.00
CA TYR A 124 6.25 -8.58 10.23
C TYR A 124 7.20 -9.78 10.28
N HIS A 125 8.49 -9.60 10.64
CA HIS A 125 9.45 -10.70 10.77
C HIS A 125 9.12 -11.71 11.89
N ARG A 126 8.16 -11.41 12.77
CA ARG A 126 7.89 -12.22 13.96
C ARG A 126 7.02 -13.46 13.72
N ALA A 127 6.35 -13.56 12.58
CA ALA A 127 5.51 -14.72 12.22
C ALA A 127 5.56 -15.02 10.71
N ASP A 128 5.44 -16.29 10.33
CA ASP A 128 5.45 -16.74 8.93
C ASP A 128 4.04 -17.12 8.42
N ASP A 129 3.00 -16.54 9.02
CA ASP A 129 1.65 -16.64 8.49
C ASP A 129 1.49 -15.77 7.23
N ARG A 130 0.37 -15.98 6.52
CA ARG A 130 0.09 -15.31 5.25
C ARG A 130 0.06 -13.78 5.39
N VAL A 131 -0.53 -13.23 6.45
CA VAL A 131 -0.65 -11.77 6.66
C VAL A 131 0.72 -11.16 6.91
N SER A 132 1.53 -11.81 7.73
CA SER A 132 2.91 -11.40 7.99
C SER A 132 3.76 -11.45 6.71
N LEU A 133 3.63 -12.50 5.89
CA LEU A 133 4.30 -12.58 4.60
C LEU A 133 3.85 -11.45 3.65
N GLN A 134 2.54 -11.18 3.56
CA GLN A 134 2.03 -10.05 2.78
C GLN A 134 2.68 -8.73 3.23
N GLY A 135 2.65 -8.45 4.53
CA GLY A 135 3.25 -7.24 5.11
C GLY A 135 4.75 -7.09 4.80
N ARG A 136 5.53 -8.17 4.94
CA ARG A 136 6.96 -8.18 4.54
C ARG A 136 7.14 -7.88 3.06
N GLY A 137 6.32 -8.50 2.22
CA GLY A 137 6.36 -8.33 0.77
C GLY A 137 6.14 -6.88 0.34
N TRP A 138 5.10 -6.24 0.89
CA TRP A 138 4.81 -4.82 0.64
C TRP A 138 5.89 -3.88 1.20
N ALA A 139 6.51 -4.22 2.33
CA ALA A 139 7.66 -3.49 2.87
C ALA A 139 8.89 -3.60 1.96
N PHE A 140 9.19 -4.79 1.41
CA PHE A 140 10.26 -4.95 0.43
C PHE A 140 9.99 -4.16 -0.85
N LEU A 141 8.77 -4.19 -1.39
CA LEU A 141 8.38 -3.39 -2.56
C LEU A 141 8.65 -1.90 -2.34
N SER A 142 8.25 -1.39 -1.17
CA SER A 142 8.42 0.01 -0.80
C SER A 142 9.90 0.39 -0.61
N LEU A 143 10.69 -0.49 0.01
CA LEU A 143 12.14 -0.31 0.13
C LEU A 143 12.83 -0.33 -1.23
N ALA A 144 12.45 -1.25 -2.12
CA ALA A 144 12.99 -1.33 -3.48
C ALA A 144 12.74 -0.03 -4.26
N SER A 145 11.51 0.50 -4.18
CA SER A 145 11.15 1.79 -4.76
C SER A 145 11.98 2.95 -4.19
N LEU A 146 12.18 2.97 -2.87
CA LEU A 146 13.04 3.95 -2.19
C LEU A 146 14.50 3.85 -2.65
N TYR A 147 15.02 2.63 -2.79
CA TYR A 147 16.37 2.38 -3.29
C TYR A 147 16.54 2.84 -4.73
N GLY A 148 15.54 2.61 -5.59
CA GLY A 148 15.52 3.15 -6.94
C GLY A 148 15.57 4.68 -6.97
N LYS A 149 14.72 5.35 -6.17
CA LYS A 149 14.71 6.82 -6.05
C LYS A 149 16.01 7.41 -5.49
N THR A 150 16.77 6.62 -4.74
CA THR A 150 18.07 7.03 -4.17
C THR A 150 19.28 6.57 -5.00
N GLY A 151 19.05 6.02 -6.20
CA GLY A 151 20.10 5.58 -7.12
C GLY A 151 20.81 4.28 -6.71
N ARG A 152 20.34 3.60 -5.67
CA ARG A 152 20.85 2.29 -5.22
C ARG A 152 20.29 1.17 -6.09
N LEU A 153 20.59 1.19 -7.40
CA LEU A 153 19.90 0.38 -8.41
C LEU A 153 20.04 -1.13 -8.20
N ASP A 154 21.26 -1.64 -7.94
CA ASP A 154 21.47 -3.08 -7.72
C ASP A 154 20.66 -3.57 -6.52
N LEU A 155 20.67 -2.79 -5.44
CA LEU A 155 19.91 -3.08 -4.23
C LEU A 155 18.40 -3.01 -4.51
N ALA A 156 17.94 -2.04 -5.30
CA ALA A 156 16.54 -1.91 -5.70
C ALA A 156 16.05 -3.17 -6.42
N PHE A 157 16.75 -3.62 -7.47
CA PHE A 157 16.34 -4.80 -8.25
C PHE A 157 16.36 -6.09 -7.43
N VAL A 158 17.40 -6.33 -6.62
CA VAL A 158 17.42 -7.50 -5.70
C VAL A 158 16.26 -7.44 -4.70
N THR A 159 15.92 -6.24 -4.22
CA THR A 159 14.82 -6.06 -3.27
C THR A 159 13.45 -6.24 -3.96
N PHE A 160 13.29 -5.85 -5.23
CA PHE A 160 12.08 -6.15 -6.01
C PHE A 160 11.87 -7.66 -6.19
N THR A 161 12.92 -8.41 -6.55
CA THR A 161 12.84 -9.88 -6.63
C THR A 161 12.39 -10.48 -5.30
N LYS A 162 12.96 -10.00 -4.19
CA LYS A 162 12.56 -10.46 -2.86
C LYS A 162 11.10 -10.13 -2.54
N ALA A 163 10.60 -8.96 -2.95
CA ALA A 163 9.20 -8.59 -2.80
C ALA A 163 8.29 -9.56 -3.57
N GLN A 164 8.62 -9.85 -4.83
CA GLN A 164 7.86 -10.77 -5.68
C GLN A 164 7.81 -12.19 -5.08
N ASP A 165 8.94 -12.73 -4.62
CA ASP A 165 9.01 -14.06 -4.00
C ASP A 165 8.14 -14.14 -2.74
N VAL A 166 8.25 -13.13 -1.86
CA VAL A 166 7.53 -13.10 -0.59
C VAL A 166 6.02 -12.89 -0.82
N LEU A 167 5.62 -12.00 -1.73
CA LEU A 167 4.20 -11.78 -2.08
C LEU A 167 3.62 -13.00 -2.79
N GLY A 168 4.41 -13.69 -3.61
CA GLY A 168 4.05 -14.96 -4.24
C GLY A 168 3.80 -16.06 -3.21
N ALA A 169 4.69 -16.22 -2.22
CA ALA A 169 4.51 -17.14 -1.10
C ALA A 169 3.26 -16.80 -0.26
N ALA A 170 2.97 -15.50 -0.13
CA ALA A 170 1.77 -15.01 0.54
C ALA A 170 0.47 -15.14 -0.30
N GLN A 171 0.56 -15.69 -1.51
CA GLN A 171 -0.56 -15.80 -2.46
C GLN A 171 -1.25 -14.45 -2.68
N ASP A 172 -0.46 -13.39 -2.85
CA ASP A 172 -0.92 -12.02 -3.11
C ASP A 172 -0.59 -11.61 -4.55
N PRO A 173 -1.43 -11.99 -5.54
CA PRO A 173 -1.18 -11.64 -6.94
C PRO A 173 -1.22 -10.13 -7.19
N GLU A 174 -1.99 -9.36 -6.40
CA GLU A 174 -2.04 -7.91 -6.51
C GLU A 174 -0.70 -7.28 -6.09
N GLY A 175 -0.13 -7.75 -4.97
CA GLY A 175 1.19 -7.33 -4.54
C GLY A 175 2.31 -7.71 -5.52
N VAL A 176 2.28 -8.93 -6.08
CA VAL A 176 3.26 -9.35 -7.08
C VAL A 176 3.18 -8.45 -8.34
N ALA A 177 1.96 -8.14 -8.80
CA ALA A 177 1.77 -7.23 -9.92
C ALA A 177 2.33 -5.83 -9.64
N ALA A 178 2.08 -5.29 -8.44
CA ALA A 178 2.60 -4.01 -8.02
C ALA A 178 4.13 -3.97 -7.98
N ALA A 179 4.77 -5.06 -7.55
CA ALA A 179 6.23 -5.17 -7.53
C ALA A 179 6.82 -5.12 -8.95
N TRP A 180 6.22 -5.88 -9.89
CA TRP A 180 6.60 -5.83 -11.30
C TRP A 180 6.38 -4.45 -11.92
N GLU A 181 5.23 -3.81 -11.66
CA GLU A 181 4.93 -2.48 -12.18
C GLU A 181 5.93 -1.43 -11.67
N ALA A 182 6.24 -1.44 -10.36
CA ALA A 182 7.22 -0.53 -9.77
C ALA A 182 8.64 -0.75 -10.33
N GLN A 183 9.03 -2.01 -10.54
CA GLN A 183 10.30 -2.34 -11.19
C GLN A 183 10.34 -1.84 -12.63
N ALA A 184 9.26 -2.03 -13.39
CA ALA A 184 9.11 -1.52 -14.75
C ALA A 184 9.26 0.01 -14.79
N GLN A 185 8.61 0.72 -13.86
CA GLN A 185 8.75 2.18 -13.76
C GLN A 185 10.21 2.61 -13.52
N LEU A 186 10.96 1.87 -12.67
CA LEU A 186 12.39 2.11 -12.48
C LEU A 186 13.19 1.84 -13.75
N ARG A 187 12.95 0.72 -14.45
CA ARG A 187 13.59 0.39 -15.74
C ARG A 187 13.40 1.49 -16.76
N ARG A 188 12.18 2.01 -16.86
CA ARG A 188 11.86 3.13 -17.75
C ARG A 188 12.60 4.41 -17.36
N ALA A 189 12.71 4.71 -16.07
CA ALA A 189 13.44 5.88 -15.57
C ALA A 189 14.94 5.82 -15.89
N ILE A 190 15.52 4.62 -16.02
CA ILE A 190 16.93 4.42 -16.40
C ILE A 190 17.10 4.08 -17.90
N HIS A 191 16.06 4.27 -18.71
CA HIS A 191 16.05 4.01 -20.16
C HIS A 191 16.34 2.54 -20.57
N ASP A 192 16.06 1.58 -19.68
CA ASP A 192 16.13 0.15 -19.96
C ASP A 192 14.79 -0.34 -20.54
N GLU A 193 14.52 0.08 -21.78
CA GLU A 193 13.22 -0.03 -22.44
C GLU A 193 12.81 -1.49 -22.72
N ASP A 194 13.77 -2.37 -23.03
CA ASP A 194 13.48 -3.78 -23.30
C ASP A 194 12.97 -4.49 -22.04
N ARG A 195 13.69 -4.35 -20.93
CA ARG A 195 13.26 -4.93 -19.64
C ARG A 195 12.04 -4.23 -19.06
N TRP A 196 11.85 -2.93 -19.32
CA TRP A 196 10.61 -2.25 -18.97
C TRP A 196 9.38 -2.95 -19.57
N ARG A 197 9.44 -3.36 -20.86
CA ARG A 197 8.31 -4.07 -21.50
C ARG A 197 8.07 -5.44 -20.89
N GLU A 198 9.12 -6.19 -20.59
CA GLU A 198 9.04 -7.50 -19.94
C GLU A 198 8.38 -7.39 -18.56
N ASP A 199 8.91 -6.51 -17.69
CA ASP A 199 8.38 -6.29 -16.35
C ASP A 199 6.91 -5.81 -16.39
N LEU A 200 6.57 -4.95 -17.34
CA LEU A 200 5.20 -4.44 -17.48
C LEU A 200 4.23 -5.52 -17.98
N ALA A 201 4.68 -6.44 -18.82
CA ALA A 201 3.89 -7.59 -19.27
C ALA A 201 3.60 -8.56 -18.10
N GLU A 202 4.60 -8.82 -17.24
CA GLU A 202 4.39 -9.60 -16.02
C GLU A 202 3.38 -8.93 -15.08
N ALA A 203 3.49 -7.61 -14.88
CA ALA A 203 2.51 -6.87 -14.09
C ALA A 203 1.06 -7.05 -14.61
N VAL A 204 0.85 -7.03 -15.93
CA VAL A 204 -0.47 -7.28 -16.55
C VAL A 204 -0.99 -8.67 -16.18
N VAL A 205 -0.18 -9.72 -16.33
CA VAL A 205 -0.56 -11.11 -16.03
C VAL A 205 -1.02 -11.24 -14.58
N PHE A 206 -0.29 -10.66 -13.65
CA PHE A 206 -0.63 -10.73 -12.23
C PHE A 206 -1.84 -9.85 -11.86
N TYR A 207 -2.02 -8.68 -12.47
CA TYR A 207 -3.24 -7.88 -12.27
C TYR A 207 -4.49 -8.58 -12.81
N ASP A 208 -4.41 -9.29 -13.94
CA ASP A 208 -5.51 -10.12 -14.44
C ASP A 208 -5.86 -11.23 -13.45
N ARG A 209 -4.85 -11.95 -12.95
CA ARG A 209 -5.03 -12.99 -11.92
C ARG A 209 -5.61 -12.42 -10.63
N ALA A 210 -5.25 -11.19 -10.28
CA ALA A 210 -5.81 -10.48 -9.14
C ALA A 210 -7.23 -9.99 -9.40
N GLY A 211 -7.74 -9.98 -10.62
CA GLY A 211 -9.05 -9.41 -10.97
C GLY A 211 -9.08 -7.89 -11.00
N MET A 212 -7.94 -7.25 -11.33
CA MET A 212 -7.79 -5.79 -11.47
C MET A 212 -7.79 -5.38 -12.94
N ALA A 213 -8.94 -5.57 -13.61
CA ALA A 213 -9.06 -5.42 -15.06
C ALA A 213 -8.72 -4.00 -15.55
N GLU A 214 -9.15 -2.97 -14.83
CA GLU A 214 -8.92 -1.56 -15.14
C GLU A 214 -7.42 -1.24 -15.12
N LYS A 215 -6.70 -1.78 -14.13
CA LYS A 215 -5.26 -1.60 -13.98
C LYS A 215 -4.51 -2.36 -15.08
N ALA A 216 -4.83 -3.63 -15.30
CA ALA A 216 -4.25 -4.44 -16.37
C ALA A 216 -4.44 -3.78 -17.75
N GLU A 217 -5.64 -3.28 -18.06
CA GLU A 217 -5.94 -2.63 -19.33
C GLU A 217 -5.19 -1.29 -19.50
N ARG A 218 -5.04 -0.51 -18.43
CA ARG A 218 -4.19 0.69 -18.45
C ARG A 218 -2.76 0.34 -18.84
N LEU A 219 -2.20 -0.74 -18.30
CA LEU A 219 -0.83 -1.17 -18.61
C LEU A 219 -0.70 -1.72 -20.04
N ARG A 220 -1.68 -2.48 -20.54
CA ARG A 220 -1.71 -2.93 -21.95
C ARG A 220 -1.69 -1.76 -22.92
N LYS A 221 -2.42 -0.67 -22.63
CA LYS A 221 -2.39 0.55 -23.45
C LYS A 221 -1.02 1.21 -23.47
N LEU A 222 -0.25 1.13 -22.37
CA LEU A 222 1.13 1.62 -22.33
C LEU A 222 2.05 0.78 -23.22
N LEU A 223 1.90 -0.55 -23.23
CA LEU A 223 2.64 -1.45 -24.12
C LEU A 223 2.31 -1.23 -25.61
N GLY A 224 1.05 -0.93 -25.93
CA GLY A 224 0.56 -0.76 -27.31
C GLY A 224 0.80 0.61 -27.95
N ARG A 225 1.24 1.62 -27.19
CA ARG A 225 1.72 2.88 -27.78
C ARG A 225 3.09 2.62 -28.41
N LYS A 226 3.17 2.62 -29.74
CA LYS A 226 4.45 2.83 -30.43
C LYS A 226 5.02 4.16 -29.92
N LEU A 227 6.07 4.11 -29.12
CA LEU A 227 6.96 5.24 -28.92
C LEU A 227 7.63 5.47 -30.28
N VAL A 228 7.08 6.41 -31.05
CA VAL A 228 7.71 6.94 -32.27
C VAL A 228 8.79 7.93 -31.85
#